data_AF-A0A2R6CTU0-F1
#
_entry.id   AF-A0A2R6CTU0-F1
#
_cell.length_a   1.000
_cell.length_b   1.000
_cell.length_c   1.000
_cell.angle_alpha   90.00
_cell.angle_beta   90.00
_cell.angle_gamma   90.00
#
_symmetry.space_group_name_H-M   'P 1'
#
loop_
_entity.id
_entity.type
_entity.pdbx_description
1 polymer ?
#
loop_
_entity_poly.entity_id
_entity_poly.type
_entity_poly.pdbx_seq_one_letter_code
_entity_poly.pdbx_strand_id
1 'polypeptide(L)' 'AADCEEMARSYLEDGRHFRENDDLVNALAAFSYGHAWLDAGARVGLLDVPRDGHLFTV' A
#
# COMPACT_ATOMS: atom_id res chain seq x y z
N ALA A 1 -5.84 1.81 12.86
CA ALA A 1 -6.49 1.85 11.53
C ALA A 1 -6.00 3.06 10.75
N ALA A 2 -6.13 4.27 11.31
CA ALA A 2 -5.57 5.51 10.74
C ALA A 2 -4.10 5.36 10.33
N ASP A 3 -3.26 4.76 11.19
CA ASP A 3 -1.84 4.58 10.90
C ASP A 3 -1.57 3.72 9.66
N CYS A 4 -2.34 2.66 9.41
CA CYS A 4 -2.14 1.81 8.23
C CYS A 4 -2.56 2.53 6.94
N GLU A 5 -3.67 3.28 6.98
CA GLU A 5 -4.15 4.06 5.85
C GLU A 5 -3.21 5.24 5.53
N GLU A 6 -2.75 5.94 6.57
CA GLU A 6 -1.78 7.03 6.46
C GLU A 6 -0.48 6.54 5.83
N MET A 7 0.07 5.43 6.33
CA MET A 7 1.28 4.84 5.75
C MET A 7 1.07 4.39 4.30
N ALA A 8 -0.06 3.75 3.98
CA ALA A 8 -0.37 3.35 2.61
C ALA A 8 -0.45 4.55 1.65
N ARG A 9 -1.01 5.68 2.13
CA ARG A 9 -1.09 6.93 1.35
C ARG A 9 0.29 7.56 1.15
N SER A 10 1.11 7.64 2.19
CA SER A 10 2.47 8.17 2.08
C SER A 10 3.30 7.40 1.06
N TYR A 11 3.26 6.06 1.10
CA TYR A 11 3.97 5.24 0.12
C TYR A 11 3.39 5.32 -1.30
N LEU A 12 2.10 5.61 -1.45
CA LEU A 12 1.49 5.88 -2.76
C LEU A 12 2.03 7.20 -3.35
N GLU A 13 2.18 8.24 -2.52
CA GLU A 13 2.75 9.52 -2.92
C GLU A 13 4.23 9.37 -3.30
N ASP A 14 5.02 8.66 -2.49
CA ASP A 14 6.42 8.34 -2.78
C ASP A 14 6.56 7.57 -4.09
N GLY A 15 5.74 6.54 -4.31
CA GLY A 15 5.78 5.75 -5.54
C GLY A 15 5.44 6.57 -6.79
N ARG A 16 4.50 7.52 -6.68
CA ARG A 16 4.21 8.47 -7.78
C ARG A 16 5.39 9.39 -8.02
N HIS A 17 5.99 9.94 -6.96
CA HIS A 17 7.16 10.79 -7.05
C HIS A 17 8.34 10.07 -7.73
N PHE A 18 8.70 8.87 -7.29
CA PHE A 18 9.79 8.11 -7.92
C PHE A 18 9.49 7.78 -9.38
N ARG A 19 8.25 7.41 -9.70
CA ARG A 19 7.85 7.10 -11.08
C ARG A 19 7.93 8.32 -12.01
N GLU A 20 7.54 9.50 -11.52
CA GLU A 20 7.65 10.76 -12.28
C GLU A 20 9.10 11.16 -12.56
N ASN A 21 10.04 10.70 -11.72
CA ASN A 21 11.48 10.93 -11.87
C ASN A 21 12.24 9.76 -12.55
N ASP A 22 11.53 8.81 -13.17
CA ASP A 22 12.09 7.62 -13.84
C ASP A 22 12.90 6.68 -12.91
N ASP A 23 12.72 6.82 -11.59
CA ASP A 23 13.30 5.92 -10.58
C ASP A 23 12.38 4.72 -10.33
N LEU A 24 12.33 3.83 -11.32
CA LEU A 24 11.36 2.73 -11.35
C LEU A 24 11.56 1.69 -10.24
N VAL A 25 12.79 1.51 -9.75
CA VAL A 25 13.08 0.56 -8.66
C VAL A 25 12.50 1.07 -7.36
N ASN A 26 12.75 2.34 -7.01
CA ASN A 26 12.16 2.92 -5.80
C ASN A 26 10.65 3.10 -5.93
N ALA A 27 10.14 3.40 -7.13
CA ALA A 27 8.69 3.44 -7.37
C ALA A 27 8.02 2.09 -7.07
N LEU A 28 8.60 0.98 -7.58
CA LEU A 28 8.09 -0.36 -7.32
C LEU A 28 8.16 -0.71 -5.83
N ALA A 29 9.27 -0.37 -5.17
CA ALA A 29 9.43 -0.62 -3.75
C ALA A 29 8.38 0.13 -2.92
N ALA A 30 8.16 1.42 -3.20
CA ALA A 30 7.17 2.24 -2.51
C ALA A 30 5.75 1.71 -2.71
N PHE A 31 5.33 1.40 -3.94
CA PHE A 31 4.01 0.81 -4.18
C PHE A 31 3.81 -0.53 -3.48
N SER A 32 4.84 -1.39 -3.47
CA SER A 32 4.78 -2.69 -2.78
C SER A 32 4.62 -2.51 -1.27
N TYR A 33 5.32 -1.55 -0.67
CA TYR A 33 5.24 -1.29 0.76
C TYR A 33 3.90 -0.65 1.17
N GLY A 34 3.37 0.25 0.34
CA GLY A 34 2.03 0.82 0.53
C GLY A 34 0.95 -0.27 0.48
N HIS A 35 1.06 -1.22 -0.44
CA HIS A 35 0.16 -2.37 -0.51
C HIS A 35 0.26 -3.27 0.72
N ALA A 36 1.48 -3.53 1.22
CA ALA A 36 1.70 -4.33 2.43
C ALA A 36 1.03 -3.71 3.68
N TRP A 37 0.97 -2.38 3.81
CA TRP A 37 0.24 -1.72 4.90
C TRP A 37 -1.26 -1.94 4.83
N LEU A 38 -1.84 -1.92 3.63
CA LEU A 38 -3.26 -2.24 3.45
C LEU A 38 -3.53 -3.71 3.76
N ASP A 39 -2.66 -4.62 3.31
CA ASP A 39 -2.76 -6.06 3.57
C ASP A 39 -2.65 -6.39 5.06
N ALA A 40 -1.71 -5.76 5.77
CA ALA A 40 -1.59 -5.87 7.21
C ALA A 40 -2.87 -5.39 7.92
N GLY A 41 -3.38 -4.21 7.55
CA GLY A 41 -4.62 -3.65 8.10
C GLY A 41 -5.84 -4.54 7.87
N ALA A 42 -5.94 -5.15 6.70
CA ALA A 42 -6.97 -6.15 6.38
C ALA A 42 -6.84 -7.42 7.23
N ARG A 43 -5.64 -8.01 7.30
CA ARG A 43 -5.38 -9.26 8.05
C ARG A 43 -5.71 -9.14 9.53
N VAL A 44 -5.40 -8.01 10.15
CA VAL A 44 -5.68 -7.79 11.59
C VAL A 44 -7.10 -7.27 11.85
N GLY A 45 -7.93 -7.11 10.81
CA GLY A 45 -9.31 -6.63 10.93
C GLY A 45 -9.45 -5.15 11.27
N LEU A 46 -8.40 -4.34 11.05
CA LEU A 46 -8.43 -2.89 11.25
C LEU A 46 -9.07 -2.15 10.09
N LEU A 47 -9.03 -2.73 8.89
CA LEU A 47 -9.67 -2.21 7.68
C LEU A 47 -10.79 -3.17 7.25
N ASP A 48 -11.98 -2.62 7.02
CA ASP A 48 -13.07 -3.38 6.41
C ASP A 48 -12.80 -3.48 4.91
N VAL A 49 -12.39 -4.67 4.47
CA VAL A 49 -12.08 -4.95 3.07
C VAL A 49 -13.03 -6.01 2.53
N PRO A 50 -13.40 -5.96 1.24
CA PRO A 50 -14.17 -7.02 0.61
C PRO A 50 -13.44 -8.35 0.79
N ARG A 51 -14.12 -9.34 1.40
CA ARG A 51 -13.57 -10.68 1.63
C ARG A 51 -13.47 -11.49 0.33
N ASP A 52 -14.23 -11.10 -0.68
CA ASP A 52 -14.26 -11.70 -2.00
C ASP A 52 -13.36 -10.89 -2.96
N GLY A 53 -12.07 -11.22 -3.02
CA GLY A 53 -11.16 -10.61 -3.99
C GLY A 53 -9.68 -10.97 -3.80
N HIS A 54 -8.95 -11.13 -4.91
CA HIS A 54 -7.50 -11.37 -4.94
C HIS A 54 -6.67 -10.08 -4.76
N LEU A 55 -7.31 -8.99 -4.35
CA LEU A 55 -6.66 -7.67 -4.20
C LEU A 55 -5.72 -7.60 -3.00
N PHE A 56 -5.96 -8.49 -2.03
CA PHE A 56 -5.14 -8.66 -0.83
C PHE A 56 -4.48 -10.04 -0.90
N THR A 57 -3.27 -10.13 -0.38
CA THR A 57 -2.52 -11.39 -0.32
C THR A 57 -2.91 -12.25 0.89
N VAL A 58 -3.99 -11.89 1.58
CA VAL A 58 -4.58 -12.55 2.76
C VAL A 58 -4.50 -14.07 2.69
#